data_AF-A0A1Q6ZLA0-F1
#
_entry.id   AF-A0A1Q6ZLA0-F1
#
_cell.length_a   1.000
_cell.length_b   1.000
_cell.length_c   1.000
_cell.angle_alpha   90.00
_cell.angle_beta   90.00
_cell.angle_gamma   90.00
#
_symmetry.space_group_name_H-M   'P 1'
#
loop_
_entity.id
_entity.type
_entity.pdbx_description
1 polymer ?
#
loop_
_entity_poly.entity_id
_entity_poly.type
_entity_poly.pdbx_seq_one_letter_code
_entity_poly.pdbx_strand_id
1 'polypeptide(L)'
;MTAAAAAYPVVPVFHPRREARRAIKRGYPRSAGSVRLCRSLQAVERLLAQRLVDAVVIDVRHCDGEGLALPTRFPRIPMYALSAVRPDDGALLESCRDAGFCVLVEGVDNAVAGEWIAARTAQVARRAALADAPRLLRLTDRLQLAAWDEVLRRAGVPTKTGHVAQALRVTREHLSREFGAGGAPNLKRVIDLARAACAADLLGNPGYTVRGVVRILGYASPSHLAGAARRVAGATPHELRELGPRGVLTRFLRGRTRSRA
;
A
#
# COMPACT_ATOMS: atom_id res chain seq x y z
N MET A 1 -3.13 11.67 17.36
CA MET A 1 -2.48 10.58 16.57
C MET A 1 -1.18 11.14 16.03
N THR A 2 -0.01 10.62 16.39
CA THR A 2 1.28 11.20 15.98
C THR A 2 1.45 11.13 14.45
N ALA A 3 2.10 12.14 13.85
CA ALA A 3 2.36 12.19 12.40
C ALA A 3 3.05 10.92 11.87
N ALA A 4 3.83 10.24 12.72
CA ALA A 4 4.46 8.94 12.41
C ALA A 4 3.43 7.81 12.20
N ALA A 5 2.33 7.75 12.96
CA ALA A 5 1.31 6.71 12.81
C ALA A 5 0.42 6.89 11.56
N ALA A 6 0.42 8.09 10.97
CA ALA A 6 -0.22 8.36 9.69
C ALA A 6 0.62 7.88 8.49
N ALA A 7 1.93 7.69 8.69
CA ALA A 7 2.89 7.37 7.63
C ALA A 7 2.77 5.96 7.06
N TYR A 8 2.08 5.06 7.76
CA TYR A 8 1.99 3.65 7.42
C TYR A 8 0.61 3.27 6.91
N PRO A 9 0.54 2.24 6.04
CA PRO A 9 -0.72 1.69 5.60
C PRO A 9 -1.58 1.16 6.77
N VAL A 10 -2.88 1.11 6.53
CA VAL A 10 -3.86 0.63 7.51
C VAL A 10 -4.66 -0.56 6.96
N VAL A 11 -5.02 -1.48 7.86
CA VAL A 11 -5.93 -2.59 7.57
C VAL A 11 -7.23 -2.36 8.35
N PRO A 12 -8.30 -1.82 7.73
CA PRO A 12 -9.63 -1.78 8.32
C PRO A 12 -10.19 -3.20 8.53
N VAL A 13 -10.78 -3.41 9.70
CA VAL A 13 -11.41 -4.67 10.09
C VAL A 13 -12.82 -4.38 10.60
N PHE A 14 -13.82 -4.75 9.82
CA PHE A 14 -15.22 -4.74 10.24
C PHE A 14 -15.69 -6.17 10.52
N HIS A 15 -16.31 -6.36 11.66
CA HIS A 15 -16.94 -7.61 12.07
C HIS A 15 -17.89 -7.23 13.21
N PRO A 16 -19.10 -7.79 13.36
CA PRO A 16 -20.01 -7.43 14.46
C PRO A 16 -19.39 -7.75 15.83
N ARG A 17 -18.81 -8.95 15.96
CA ARG A 17 -18.17 -9.42 17.20
C ARG A 17 -16.86 -8.69 17.48
N ARG A 18 -16.74 -8.13 18.70
CA ARG A 18 -15.54 -7.42 19.17
C ARG A 18 -14.31 -8.33 19.26
N GLU A 19 -14.53 -9.59 19.59
CA GLU A 19 -13.46 -10.57 19.76
C GLU A 19 -12.76 -10.89 18.44
N ALA A 20 -13.51 -11.22 17.39
CA ALA A 20 -12.99 -11.43 16.03
C ALA A 20 -12.12 -10.25 15.56
N ARG A 21 -12.63 -9.01 15.71
CA ARG A 21 -11.86 -7.78 15.43
C ARG A 21 -10.54 -7.72 16.21
N ARG A 22 -10.56 -8.10 17.48
CA ARG A 22 -9.37 -8.09 18.35
C ARG A 22 -8.38 -9.20 18.03
N ALA A 23 -8.85 -10.37 17.61
CA ALA A 23 -7.99 -11.47 17.18
C ALA A 23 -7.07 -11.03 16.04
N ILE A 24 -7.64 -10.44 14.97
CA ILE A 24 -6.87 -9.87 13.87
C ILE A 24 -5.85 -8.85 14.36
N LYS A 25 -6.27 -7.89 15.18
CA LYS A 25 -5.36 -6.85 15.70
C LYS A 25 -4.23 -7.40 16.58
N ARG A 26 -4.48 -8.46 17.36
CA ARG A 26 -3.46 -9.09 18.22
C ARG A 26 -2.42 -9.85 17.40
N GLY A 27 -2.85 -10.57 16.37
CA GLY A 27 -1.95 -11.31 15.49
C GLY A 27 -1.20 -10.46 14.46
N TYR A 28 -1.64 -9.22 14.21
CA TYR A 28 -1.02 -8.38 13.18
C TYR A 28 0.32 -7.76 13.67
N PRO A 29 1.46 -8.02 12.99
CA PRO A 29 2.76 -7.49 13.39
C PRO A 29 2.82 -5.96 13.35
N ARG A 30 3.37 -5.36 14.41
CA ARG A 30 3.50 -3.89 14.52
C ARG A 30 4.39 -3.26 13.44
N SER A 31 5.35 -4.02 12.92
CA SER A 31 6.25 -3.60 11.83
C SER A 31 5.57 -3.58 10.46
N ALA A 32 4.48 -4.33 10.28
CA ALA A 32 3.79 -4.46 9.00
C ALA A 32 2.79 -3.32 8.72
N GLY A 33 2.39 -2.56 9.73
CA GLY A 33 1.41 -1.47 9.60
C GLY A 33 0.50 -1.37 10.83
N SER A 34 -0.74 -0.93 10.63
CA SER A 34 -1.71 -0.82 11.73
C SER A 34 -3.10 -1.32 11.38
N VAL A 35 -3.73 -2.00 12.34
CA VAL A 35 -5.11 -2.48 12.21
C VAL A 35 -6.09 -1.45 12.78
N ARG A 36 -7.15 -1.14 12.04
CA ARG A 36 -8.24 -0.23 12.44
C ARG A 36 -9.54 -0.99 12.60
N LEU A 37 -10.06 -1.03 13.83
CA LEU A 37 -11.29 -1.73 14.14
C LEU A 37 -12.49 -0.85 13.78
N CYS A 38 -13.21 -1.24 12.74
CA CYS A 38 -14.41 -0.58 12.25
C CYS A 38 -15.66 -1.20 12.89
N ARG A 39 -16.70 -0.38 13.07
CA ARG A 39 -18.02 -0.82 13.58
C ARG A 39 -19.09 -0.91 12.49
N SER A 40 -18.76 -0.49 11.28
CA SER A 40 -19.65 -0.54 10.11
C SER A 40 -18.83 -0.60 8.82
N LEU A 41 -19.46 -1.04 7.74
CA LEU A 41 -18.89 -0.98 6.39
C LEU A 41 -18.56 0.47 5.98
N GLN A 42 -19.43 1.43 6.28
CA GLN A 42 -19.18 2.85 6.01
C GLN A 42 -17.89 3.37 6.69
N ALA A 43 -17.51 2.84 7.86
CA ALA A 43 -16.23 3.18 8.48
C ALA A 43 -15.03 2.63 7.70
N VAL A 44 -15.16 1.46 7.08
CA VAL A 44 -14.16 0.88 6.16
C VAL A 44 -14.03 1.76 4.92
N GLU A 45 -15.14 2.14 4.29
CA GLU A 45 -15.15 2.99 3.10
C GLU A 45 -14.56 4.38 3.35
N ARG A 46 -14.85 4.99 4.52
CA ARG A 46 -14.21 6.24 4.92
C ARG A 46 -12.69 6.08 5.03
N LEU A 47 -12.19 4.96 5.54
CA LEU A 47 -10.75 4.69 5.60
C LEU A 47 -10.15 4.52 4.21
N LEU A 48 -10.81 3.78 3.31
CA LEU A 48 -10.42 3.68 1.90
C LEU A 48 -10.30 5.08 1.28
N ALA A 49 -11.26 5.97 1.52
CA ALA A 49 -11.26 7.32 0.94
C ALA A 49 -10.23 8.31 1.53
N GLN A 50 -9.65 8.01 2.70
CA GLN A 50 -8.84 8.96 3.48
C GLN A 50 -7.41 8.49 3.74
N ARG A 51 -7.15 7.18 3.66
CA ARG A 51 -5.88 6.58 4.09
C ARG A 51 -5.38 5.60 3.05
N LEU A 52 -4.08 5.35 3.06
CA LEU A 52 -3.50 4.23 2.33
C LEU A 52 -3.95 2.93 3.01
N VAL A 53 -4.95 2.27 2.45
CA VAL A 53 -5.44 0.96 2.88
C VAL A 53 -4.68 -0.13 2.17
N ASP A 54 -4.22 -1.12 2.92
CA ASP A 54 -3.31 -2.16 2.42
C ASP A 54 -3.95 -3.54 2.25
N ALA A 55 -5.01 -3.78 3.01
CA ALA A 55 -5.89 -4.93 2.95
C ALA A 55 -7.19 -4.54 3.66
N VAL A 56 -8.28 -5.25 3.40
CA VAL A 56 -9.55 -5.05 4.11
C VAL A 56 -10.04 -6.38 4.65
N VAL A 57 -10.53 -6.38 5.89
CA VAL A 57 -11.21 -7.53 6.48
C VAL A 57 -12.64 -7.12 6.80
N ILE A 58 -13.63 -7.84 6.28
CA ILE A 58 -15.04 -7.62 6.61
C ILE A 58 -15.75 -8.94 6.93
N ASP A 59 -16.76 -8.88 7.78
CA ASP A 59 -17.80 -9.90 7.82
C ASP A 59 -18.86 -9.58 6.76
N VAL A 60 -18.81 -10.31 5.65
CA VAL A 60 -19.66 -10.06 4.46
C VAL A 60 -21.15 -10.22 4.80
N ARG A 61 -21.50 -11.10 5.75
CA ARG A 61 -22.90 -11.32 6.16
C ARG A 61 -23.53 -10.04 6.73
N HIS A 62 -22.73 -9.20 7.37
CA HIS A 62 -23.19 -8.01 8.07
C HIS A 62 -22.97 -6.72 7.26
N CYS A 63 -22.88 -6.85 5.94
CA CYS A 63 -22.62 -5.75 5.00
C CYS A 63 -23.80 -5.45 4.06
N ASP A 64 -25.00 -5.98 4.33
CA ASP A 64 -26.22 -5.77 3.52
C ASP A 64 -26.02 -5.95 2.01
N GLY A 65 -25.13 -6.88 1.61
CA GLY A 65 -24.75 -7.16 0.22
C GLY A 65 -23.72 -6.19 -0.39
N GLU A 66 -23.61 -4.95 0.09
CA GLU A 66 -22.65 -3.94 -0.43
C GLU A 66 -21.18 -4.38 -0.28
N GLY A 67 -20.89 -5.18 0.74
CA GLY A 67 -19.55 -5.72 1.00
C GLY A 67 -18.99 -6.53 -0.17
N LEU A 68 -19.84 -7.30 -0.87
CA LEU A 68 -19.43 -8.15 -1.99
C LEU A 68 -18.92 -7.37 -3.20
N ALA A 69 -19.32 -6.10 -3.36
CA ALA A 69 -18.87 -5.26 -4.46
C ALA A 69 -17.46 -4.67 -4.26
N LEU A 70 -16.89 -4.76 -3.05
CA LEU A 70 -15.60 -4.14 -2.74
C LEU A 70 -14.43 -4.65 -3.58
N PRO A 71 -14.22 -5.96 -3.79
CA PRO A 71 -13.04 -6.40 -4.52
C PRO A 71 -13.07 -5.97 -5.99
N THR A 72 -14.24 -5.93 -6.64
CA THR A 72 -14.38 -5.37 -7.99
C THR A 72 -14.04 -3.87 -8.04
N ARG A 73 -14.41 -3.11 -7.00
CA ARG A 73 -14.05 -1.69 -6.87
C ARG A 73 -12.56 -1.50 -6.57
N PHE A 74 -11.94 -2.42 -5.83
CA PHE A 74 -10.56 -2.30 -5.37
C PHE A 74 -9.74 -3.58 -5.60
N PRO A 75 -9.54 -4.01 -6.86
CA PRO A 75 -8.94 -5.30 -7.20
C PRO A 75 -7.46 -5.42 -6.84
N ARG A 76 -6.78 -4.30 -6.55
CA ARG A 76 -5.38 -4.29 -6.10
C ARG A 76 -5.23 -4.19 -4.58
N ILE A 77 -6.33 -4.20 -3.83
CA ILE A 77 -6.34 -4.28 -2.38
C ILE A 77 -6.82 -5.69 -1.99
N PRO A 78 -5.99 -6.51 -1.35
CA PRO A 78 -6.41 -7.82 -0.85
C PRO A 78 -7.61 -7.72 0.09
N MET A 79 -8.65 -8.50 -0.20
CA MET A 79 -9.92 -8.51 0.52
C MET A 79 -10.11 -9.84 1.25
N TYR A 80 -10.47 -9.76 2.53
CA TYR A 80 -10.68 -10.92 3.38
C TYR A 80 -12.09 -10.94 3.95
N ALA A 81 -12.78 -12.06 3.78
CA ALA A 81 -14.04 -12.33 4.43
C ALA A 81 -13.76 -13.09 5.73
N LEU A 82 -14.03 -12.49 6.89
CA LEU A 82 -13.94 -13.15 8.18
C LEU A 82 -15.35 -13.38 8.70
N SER A 83 -15.79 -14.63 8.80
CA SER A 83 -17.13 -14.96 9.30
C SER A 83 -17.15 -16.29 10.04
N ALA A 84 -18.11 -16.44 10.94
CA ALA A 84 -18.45 -17.76 11.49
C ALA A 84 -19.20 -18.55 10.42
N VAL A 85 -18.63 -19.68 10.01
CA VAL A 85 -19.18 -20.55 8.97
C VAL A 85 -20.10 -21.59 9.58
N ARG A 86 -21.30 -21.73 9.00
CA ARG A 86 -22.30 -22.77 9.28
C ARG A 86 -22.35 -23.78 8.13
N PRO A 87 -22.86 -25.01 8.35
CA PRO A 87 -22.96 -26.03 7.29
C PRO A 87 -23.68 -25.55 6.02
N ASP A 88 -24.66 -24.67 6.20
CA ASP A 88 -25.56 -24.14 5.18
C ASP A 88 -25.05 -22.85 4.50
N ASP A 89 -23.82 -22.40 4.84
CA ASP A 89 -23.22 -21.19 4.26
C ASP A 89 -22.53 -21.39 2.89
N GLY A 90 -22.71 -22.56 2.24
CA GLY A 90 -22.05 -22.89 0.98
C GLY A 90 -22.17 -21.79 -0.09
N ALA A 91 -23.39 -21.28 -0.33
CA ALA A 91 -23.64 -20.23 -1.30
C ALA A 91 -22.99 -18.88 -0.94
N LEU A 92 -22.88 -18.56 0.36
CA LEU A 92 -22.20 -17.35 0.82
C LEU A 92 -20.70 -17.45 0.59
N LEU A 93 -20.11 -18.61 0.85
CA LEU A 93 -18.68 -18.88 0.64
C LEU A 93 -18.33 -18.81 -0.86
N GLU A 94 -19.18 -19.38 -1.71
CA GLU A 94 -19.07 -19.28 -3.17
C GLU A 94 -19.14 -17.82 -3.62
N SER A 95 -20.15 -17.06 -3.15
CA SER A 95 -20.28 -15.63 -3.45
C SER A 95 -19.05 -14.81 -3.02
N CYS A 96 -18.47 -15.12 -1.86
CA CYS A 96 -17.25 -14.47 -1.40
C CYS A 96 -16.07 -14.78 -2.32
N ARG A 97 -15.91 -16.05 -2.71
CA ARG A 97 -14.83 -16.48 -3.61
C ARG A 97 -14.96 -15.83 -4.98
N ASP A 98 -16.16 -15.85 -5.56
CA ASP A 98 -16.45 -15.27 -6.88
C ASP A 98 -16.26 -13.75 -6.90
N ALA A 99 -16.63 -13.09 -5.80
CA ALA A 99 -16.34 -11.68 -5.62
C ALA A 99 -14.84 -11.38 -5.48
N GLY A 100 -13.99 -12.36 -5.16
CA GLY A 100 -12.53 -12.19 -5.02
C GLY A 100 -12.03 -12.06 -3.58
N PHE A 101 -12.80 -12.50 -2.59
CA PHE A 101 -12.34 -12.58 -1.20
C PHE A 101 -11.51 -13.83 -0.94
N CYS A 102 -10.50 -13.67 -0.08
CA CYS A 102 -9.93 -14.79 0.66
C CYS A 102 -10.75 -15.00 1.94
N VAL A 103 -11.34 -16.20 2.11
CA VAL A 103 -12.17 -16.52 3.27
C VAL A 103 -11.31 -16.96 4.44
N LEU A 104 -11.62 -16.42 5.63
CA LEU A 104 -11.08 -16.80 6.94
C LEU A 104 -12.25 -17.19 7.84
N VAL A 105 -12.12 -18.32 8.54
CA VAL A 105 -13.15 -18.88 9.39
C VAL A 105 -12.96 -18.43 10.83
N GLU A 106 -13.94 -17.72 11.39
CA GLU A 106 -13.94 -17.31 12.79
C GLU A 106 -13.87 -18.54 13.70
N GLY A 107 -12.93 -18.53 14.65
CA GLY A 107 -12.72 -19.62 15.61
C GLY A 107 -11.71 -20.67 15.14
N VAL A 108 -11.41 -20.73 13.84
CA VAL A 108 -10.41 -21.64 13.26
C VAL A 108 -9.13 -20.87 12.93
N ASP A 109 -9.25 -19.81 12.13
CA ASP A 109 -8.09 -19.06 11.62
C ASP A 109 -7.62 -17.95 12.57
N ASN A 110 -8.34 -17.70 13.68
CA ASN A 110 -8.11 -16.55 14.57
C ASN A 110 -6.66 -16.41 15.04
N ALA A 111 -5.96 -17.52 15.27
CA ALA A 111 -4.59 -17.54 15.76
C ALA A 111 -3.57 -17.04 14.72
N VAL A 112 -3.83 -17.31 13.44
CA VAL A 112 -2.87 -17.05 12.34
C VAL A 112 -3.31 -15.91 11.42
N ALA A 113 -4.59 -15.52 11.43
CA ALA A 113 -5.17 -14.58 10.49
C ALA A 113 -4.42 -13.24 10.43
N GLY A 114 -4.02 -12.69 11.58
CA GLY A 114 -3.31 -11.40 11.62
C GLY A 114 -1.96 -11.44 10.89
N GLU A 115 -1.17 -12.49 11.10
CA GLU A 115 0.12 -12.69 10.43
C GLU A 115 -0.07 -13.04 8.95
N TRP A 116 -1.04 -13.91 8.65
CA TRP A 116 -1.36 -14.33 7.29
C TRP A 116 -1.76 -13.16 6.39
N ILE A 117 -2.58 -12.24 6.90
CA ILE A 117 -2.97 -10.99 6.22
C ILE A 117 -1.76 -10.08 6.05
N ALA A 118 -0.94 -9.90 7.10
CA ALA A 118 0.24 -9.03 7.03
C ALA A 118 1.25 -9.46 5.97
N ALA A 119 1.33 -10.76 5.68
CA ALA A 119 2.16 -11.31 4.61
C ALA A 119 1.57 -11.12 3.20
N ARG A 120 0.33 -10.65 3.06
CA ARG A 120 -0.42 -10.60 1.80
C ARG A 120 -1.18 -9.28 1.64
N THR A 121 -0.49 -8.17 1.84
CA THR A 121 -1.06 -6.83 1.62
C THR A 121 -0.67 -6.23 0.26
N ALA A 122 -1.32 -5.15 -0.14
CA ALA A 122 -0.97 -4.40 -1.36
C ALA A 122 0.47 -3.87 -1.33
N GLN A 123 1.02 -3.55 -0.16
CA GLN A 123 2.40 -3.13 0.04
C GLN A 123 3.35 -4.31 -0.16
N VAL A 124 2.98 -5.52 0.27
CA VAL A 124 3.76 -6.72 -0.03
C VAL A 124 3.80 -6.98 -1.54
N ALA A 125 2.64 -6.92 -2.20
CA ALA A 125 2.56 -7.06 -3.66
C ALA A 125 3.39 -6.00 -4.40
N ARG A 126 3.33 -4.74 -3.95
CA ARG A 126 4.13 -3.63 -4.50
C ARG A 126 5.62 -3.83 -4.29
N ARG A 127 6.05 -4.30 -3.11
CA ARG A 127 7.44 -4.65 -2.81
C ARG A 127 7.94 -5.76 -3.73
N ALA A 128 7.14 -6.81 -3.92
CA ALA A 128 7.45 -7.88 -4.86
C ALA A 128 7.58 -7.35 -6.30
N ALA A 129 6.66 -6.49 -6.74
CA ALA A 129 6.71 -5.86 -8.07
C ALA A 129 7.94 -4.96 -8.28
N LEU A 130 8.59 -4.51 -7.20
CA LEU A 130 9.78 -3.68 -7.20
C LEU A 130 11.02 -4.42 -6.66
N ALA A 131 10.98 -5.75 -6.53
CA ALA A 131 12.05 -6.52 -5.90
C ALA A 131 13.40 -6.40 -6.62
N ASP A 132 13.37 -6.27 -7.95
CA ASP A 132 14.56 -6.04 -8.77
C ASP A 132 15.11 -4.61 -8.68
N ALA A 133 14.35 -3.66 -8.12
CA ALA A 133 14.71 -2.26 -8.15
C ALA A 133 16.10 -2.00 -7.55
N PRO A 134 16.46 -2.44 -6.32
CA PRO A 134 17.79 -2.16 -5.76
C PRO A 134 18.93 -2.51 -6.71
N ARG A 135 18.90 -3.69 -7.33
CA ARG A 135 19.87 -4.14 -8.33
C ARG A 135 19.87 -3.23 -9.57
N LEU A 136 18.69 -3.00 -10.16
CA LEU A 136 18.54 -2.17 -11.37
C LEU A 136 18.85 -0.68 -11.14
N LEU A 137 18.71 -0.21 -9.90
CA LEU A 137 19.03 1.15 -9.46
C LEU A 137 20.50 1.28 -9.04
N ARG A 138 21.26 0.19 -8.99
CA ARG A 138 22.64 0.11 -8.46
C ARG A 138 22.74 0.57 -6.99
N LEU A 139 21.77 0.18 -6.16
CA LEU A 139 21.85 0.33 -4.70
C LEU A 139 22.67 -0.83 -4.14
N THR A 140 23.95 -0.59 -3.90
CA THR A 140 24.90 -1.62 -3.49
C THR A 140 25.28 -1.54 -2.02
N ASP A 141 25.20 -0.35 -1.43
CA ASP A 141 25.57 -0.15 -0.03
C ASP A 141 24.42 -0.53 0.94
N ARG A 142 24.75 -1.03 2.13
CA ARG A 142 23.78 -1.43 3.15
C ARG A 142 22.85 -0.28 3.55
N LEU A 143 23.36 0.95 3.65
CA LEU A 143 22.56 2.13 3.97
C LEU A 143 21.59 2.48 2.83
N GLN A 144 22.01 2.30 1.57
CA GLN A 144 21.13 2.52 0.40
C GLN A 144 19.98 1.51 0.37
N LEU A 145 20.25 0.24 0.67
CA LEU A 145 19.23 -0.81 0.79
C LEU A 145 18.26 -0.53 1.94
N ALA A 146 18.77 -0.15 3.12
CA ALA A 146 17.93 0.23 4.24
C ALA A 146 17.06 1.47 3.93
N ALA A 147 17.61 2.45 3.22
CA ALA A 147 16.86 3.62 2.76
C ALA A 147 15.80 3.27 1.72
N TRP A 148 16.06 2.33 0.82
CA TRP A 148 15.06 1.81 -0.11
C TRP A 148 13.86 1.21 0.62
N ASP A 149 14.10 0.32 1.58
CA ASP A 149 13.03 -0.32 2.36
C ASP A 149 12.21 0.69 3.16
N GLU A 150 12.89 1.68 3.75
CA GLU A 150 12.29 2.78 4.48
C GLU A 150 11.40 3.66 3.58
N VAL A 151 11.87 3.96 2.37
CA VAL A 151 11.13 4.73 1.38
C VAL A 151 9.87 3.99 0.95
N LEU A 152 9.95 2.68 0.66
CA LEU A 152 8.77 1.88 0.31
C LEU A 152 7.75 1.85 1.44
N ARG A 153 8.20 1.77 2.68
CA ARG A 153 7.35 1.77 3.88
C ARG A 153 6.60 3.08 4.10
N ARG A 154 7.11 4.18 3.55
CA ARG A 154 6.52 5.53 3.65
C ARG A 154 5.87 6.02 2.36
N ALA A 155 5.75 5.18 1.34
CA ALA A 155 5.29 5.61 0.02
C ALA A 155 3.90 6.29 0.04
N GLY A 156 3.08 5.97 1.06
CA GLY A 156 1.78 6.59 1.31
C GLY A 156 1.78 8.03 1.79
N VAL A 157 2.93 8.61 2.20
CA VAL A 157 2.99 9.96 2.78
C VAL A 157 4.13 10.81 2.22
N PRO A 158 3.98 12.15 2.23
CA PRO A 158 5.05 13.05 1.81
C PRO A 158 6.35 12.78 2.59
N THR A 159 7.37 12.33 1.87
CA THR A 159 8.65 11.92 2.45
C THR A 159 9.77 12.81 1.92
N LYS A 160 10.60 13.32 2.82
CA LYS A 160 11.82 14.09 2.53
C LYS A 160 13.03 13.26 2.96
N THR A 161 14.21 13.57 2.41
CA THR A 161 15.49 12.95 2.80
C THR A 161 15.69 12.91 4.33
N GLY A 162 15.37 14.01 5.02
CA GLY A 162 15.50 14.09 6.48
C GLY A 162 14.63 13.08 7.25
N HIS A 163 13.45 12.73 6.74
CA HIS A 163 12.59 11.73 7.38
C HIS A 163 13.19 10.31 7.28
N VAL A 164 13.85 10.01 6.16
CA VAL A 164 14.54 8.72 5.95
C VAL A 164 15.80 8.68 6.81
N ALA A 165 16.61 9.74 6.79
CA ALA A 165 17.81 9.86 7.60
C ALA A 165 17.52 9.70 9.10
N GLN A 166 16.47 10.36 9.60
CA GLN A 166 16.01 10.23 10.98
C GLN A 166 15.63 8.79 11.33
N ALA A 167 14.92 8.10 10.43
CA ALA A 167 14.51 6.71 10.67
C ALA A 167 15.69 5.75 10.74
N LEU A 168 16.72 6.01 9.93
CA LEU A 168 17.96 5.24 9.88
C LEU A 168 19.03 5.73 10.89
N ARG A 169 18.71 6.75 11.68
CA ARG A 169 19.61 7.35 12.70
C ARG A 169 20.94 7.84 12.12
N VAL A 170 20.90 8.44 10.93
CA VAL A 170 22.05 9.06 10.26
C VAL A 170 21.76 10.53 9.95
N THR A 171 22.80 11.31 9.65
CA THR A 171 22.62 12.68 9.17
C THR A 171 22.08 12.69 7.73
N ARG A 172 21.37 13.77 7.38
CA ARG A 172 20.84 13.96 6.02
C ARG A 172 21.99 14.04 5.00
N GLU A 173 23.09 14.68 5.39
CA GLU A 173 24.27 14.93 4.60
C GLU A 173 24.97 13.60 4.27
N HIS A 174 25.18 12.75 5.28
CA HIS A 174 25.75 11.42 5.07
C HIS A 174 24.88 10.58 4.13
N LEU A 175 23.56 10.50 4.40
CA LEU A 175 22.65 9.73 3.56
C LEU A 175 22.62 10.25 2.11
N SER A 176 22.71 11.56 1.91
CA SER A 176 22.73 12.14 0.56
C SER A 176 24.03 11.83 -0.19
N ARG A 177 25.17 11.86 0.51
CA ARG A 177 26.49 11.51 -0.06
C ARG A 177 26.55 10.05 -0.49
N GLU A 178 26.02 9.13 0.32
CA GLU A 178 25.97 7.70 -0.05
C GLU A 178 25.22 7.44 -1.36
N PHE A 179 24.15 8.17 -1.64
CA PHE A 179 23.42 8.05 -2.92
C PHE A 179 24.11 8.77 -4.10
N GLY A 180 25.10 9.63 -3.85
CA GLY A 180 25.82 10.38 -4.88
C GLY A 180 27.06 9.67 -5.44
N ALA A 181 27.63 8.69 -4.71
CA ALA A 181 28.96 8.16 -4.99
C ALA A 181 29.03 7.02 -6.04
N GLY A 182 27.90 6.42 -6.45
CA GLY A 182 27.92 5.10 -7.13
C GLY A 182 27.10 4.97 -8.42
N GLY A 183 26.70 6.07 -9.06
CA GLY A 183 25.84 6.03 -10.26
C GLY A 183 24.38 5.61 -9.99
N ALA A 184 24.03 5.42 -8.72
CA ALA A 184 22.65 5.34 -8.26
C ALA A 184 21.93 6.70 -8.47
N PRO A 185 20.60 6.72 -8.66
CA PRO A 185 19.87 7.98 -8.60
C PRO A 185 19.96 8.56 -7.19
N ASN A 186 19.96 9.88 -7.07
CA ASN A 186 19.81 10.52 -5.77
C ASN A 186 18.53 10.07 -5.03
N LEU A 187 18.55 10.13 -3.69
CA LEU A 187 17.46 9.63 -2.85
C LEU A 187 16.10 10.30 -3.17
N LYS A 188 16.09 11.57 -3.59
CA LYS A 188 14.85 12.25 -3.98
C LYS A 188 14.18 11.53 -5.15
N ARG A 189 14.94 11.12 -6.16
CA ARG A 189 14.40 10.35 -7.30
C ARG A 189 13.90 8.97 -6.88
N VAL A 190 14.53 8.34 -5.89
CA VAL A 190 14.08 7.07 -5.31
C VAL A 190 12.75 7.23 -4.56
N ILE A 191 12.60 8.32 -3.78
CA ILE A 191 11.34 8.68 -3.13
C ILE A 191 10.24 8.93 -4.16
N ASP A 192 10.52 9.70 -5.21
CA ASP A 192 9.56 10.02 -6.26
C ASP A 192 9.13 8.75 -7.02
N LEU A 193 10.06 7.82 -7.28
CA LEU A 193 9.77 6.50 -7.85
C LEU A 193 8.79 5.70 -6.99
N ALA A 194 9.09 5.54 -5.70
CA ALA A 194 8.24 4.78 -4.78
C ALA A 194 6.83 5.37 -4.67
N ARG A 195 6.72 6.71 -4.62
CA ARG A 195 5.43 7.41 -4.57
C ARG A 195 4.64 7.26 -5.88
N ALA A 196 5.30 7.32 -7.04
CA ALA A 196 4.64 7.09 -8.33
C ALA A 196 4.16 5.66 -8.48
N ALA A 197 4.95 4.67 -8.04
CA ALA A 197 4.52 3.28 -7.95
C ALA A 197 3.33 3.13 -6.99
N CYS A 198 3.35 3.85 -5.86
CA CYS A 198 2.21 3.95 -4.93
C CYS A 198 0.93 4.42 -5.63
N ALA A 199 1.03 5.52 -6.37
CA ALA A 199 -0.07 6.09 -7.12
C ALA A 199 -0.58 5.15 -8.23
N ALA A 200 0.32 4.46 -8.93
CA ALA A 200 -0.05 3.50 -9.98
C ALA A 200 -0.92 2.37 -9.44
N ASP A 201 -0.61 1.78 -8.28
CA ASP A 201 -1.50 0.77 -7.70
C ASP A 201 -2.83 1.35 -7.26
N LEU A 202 -2.85 2.51 -6.60
CA LEU A 202 -4.12 3.09 -6.18
C LEU A 202 -5.00 3.42 -7.40
N LEU A 203 -4.46 4.07 -8.42
CA LEU A 203 -5.19 4.40 -9.65
C LEU A 203 -5.67 3.15 -10.40
N GLY A 204 -4.96 2.03 -10.22
CA GLY A 204 -5.33 0.68 -10.64
C GLY A 204 -6.66 0.15 -10.07
N ASN A 205 -7.24 0.82 -9.09
CA ASN A 205 -8.53 0.45 -8.51
C ASN A 205 -9.64 1.38 -9.06
N PRO A 206 -10.69 0.84 -9.70
CA PRO A 206 -11.80 1.65 -10.21
C PRO A 206 -12.50 2.51 -9.15
N GLY A 207 -12.53 2.04 -7.90
CA GLY A 207 -13.09 2.75 -6.75
C GLY A 207 -12.31 4.00 -6.33
N TYR A 208 -11.12 4.25 -6.89
CA TYR A 208 -10.36 5.48 -6.64
C TYR A 208 -10.41 6.45 -7.83
N THR A 209 -10.79 7.68 -7.52
CA THR A 209 -10.60 8.82 -8.42
C THR A 209 -9.19 9.40 -8.28
N VAL A 210 -8.72 10.12 -9.30
CA VAL A 210 -7.43 10.84 -9.24
C VAL A 210 -7.37 11.78 -8.03
N ARG A 211 -8.45 12.52 -7.73
CA ARG A 211 -8.54 13.39 -6.55
C ARG A 211 -8.45 12.59 -5.24
N GLY A 212 -9.05 11.41 -5.19
CA GLY A 212 -8.92 10.48 -4.05
C GLY A 212 -7.47 10.08 -3.81
N VAL A 213 -6.77 9.65 -4.87
CA VAL A 213 -5.35 9.27 -4.78
C VAL A 213 -4.45 10.44 -4.36
N VAL A 214 -4.70 11.64 -4.91
CA VAL A 214 -4.00 12.87 -4.50
C VAL A 214 -4.12 13.11 -3.00
N ARG A 215 -5.34 13.00 -2.46
CA ARG A 215 -5.62 13.16 -1.03
C ARG A 215 -4.90 12.09 -0.20
N ILE A 216 -5.06 10.82 -0.58
CA ILE A 216 -4.50 9.67 0.15
C ILE A 216 -2.97 9.76 0.24
N LEU A 217 -2.31 10.10 -0.87
CA LEU A 217 -0.84 10.16 -0.93
C LEU A 217 -0.26 11.52 -0.51
N GLY A 218 -1.11 12.51 -0.26
CA GLY A 218 -0.70 13.87 0.12
C GLY A 218 -0.02 14.64 -1.00
N TYR A 219 -0.45 14.47 -2.25
CA TYR A 219 -0.07 15.40 -3.32
C TYR A 219 -0.85 16.71 -3.15
N ALA A 220 -0.22 17.83 -3.50
CA ALA A 220 -0.84 19.16 -3.38
C ALA A 220 -2.08 19.32 -4.28
N SER A 221 -2.07 18.70 -5.47
CA SER A 221 -3.16 18.78 -6.45
C SER A 221 -3.07 17.65 -7.48
N PRO A 222 -4.12 17.41 -8.29
CA PRO A 222 -4.05 16.51 -9.45
C PRO A 222 -2.94 16.87 -10.44
N SER A 223 -2.70 18.17 -10.68
CA SER A 223 -1.62 18.64 -11.54
C SER A 223 -0.23 18.34 -10.96
N HIS A 224 -0.08 18.42 -9.64
CA HIS A 224 1.16 18.01 -8.97
C HIS A 224 1.41 16.50 -9.14
N LEU A 225 0.39 15.65 -8.97
CA LEU A 225 0.50 14.21 -9.25
C LEU A 225 0.86 13.96 -10.71
N ALA A 226 0.19 14.61 -11.67
CA ALA A 226 0.48 14.45 -13.10
C ALA A 226 1.91 14.88 -13.46
N GLY A 227 2.40 15.98 -12.89
CA GLY A 227 3.78 16.43 -13.05
C GLY A 227 4.79 15.44 -12.47
N ALA A 228 4.50 14.85 -11.31
CA ALA A 228 5.34 13.81 -10.73
C ALA A 228 5.35 12.53 -11.60
N ALA A 229 4.18 12.09 -12.07
CA ALA A 229 4.03 10.95 -12.96
C ALA A 229 4.84 11.12 -14.26
N ARG A 230 4.76 12.30 -14.90
CA ARG A 230 5.54 12.60 -16.10
C ARG A 230 7.04 12.63 -15.84
N ARG A 231 7.50 13.24 -14.75
CA ARG A 231 8.94 13.26 -14.41
C ARG A 231 9.51 11.87 -14.10
N VAL A 232 8.73 11.01 -13.45
CA VAL A 232 9.20 9.70 -13.00
C VAL A 232 9.07 8.64 -14.08
N ALA A 233 7.91 8.57 -14.74
CA ALA A 233 7.57 7.47 -15.65
C ALA A 233 7.22 7.95 -17.07
N GLY A 234 7.31 9.24 -17.38
CA GLY A 234 6.87 9.77 -18.67
C GLY A 234 5.40 9.47 -18.95
N ALA A 235 4.57 9.37 -17.91
CA ALA A 235 3.19 8.89 -17.99
C ALA A 235 2.22 9.91 -17.39
N THR A 236 1.00 9.93 -17.92
CA THR A 236 -0.17 10.59 -17.31
C THR A 236 -0.71 9.75 -16.15
N PRO A 237 -1.53 10.33 -15.24
CA PRO A 237 -2.21 9.54 -14.22
C PRO A 237 -3.07 8.40 -14.79
N HIS A 238 -3.67 8.59 -15.97
CA HIS A 238 -4.44 7.52 -16.63
C HIS A 238 -3.54 6.37 -17.07
N GLU A 239 -2.40 6.64 -17.70
CA GLU A 239 -1.45 5.58 -18.06
C GLU A 239 -0.81 4.90 -16.85
N LEU A 240 -0.62 5.63 -15.73
CA LEU A 240 -0.12 5.03 -14.49
C LEU A 240 -1.01 3.88 -13.98
N ARG A 241 -2.34 3.99 -14.17
CA ARG A 241 -3.29 2.92 -13.83
C ARG A 241 -2.89 1.61 -14.50
N GLU A 242 -2.63 1.66 -15.80
CA GLU A 242 -2.30 0.46 -16.60
C GLU A 242 -0.88 -0.06 -16.32
N LEU A 243 0.07 0.82 -16.03
CA LEU A 243 1.47 0.44 -15.82
C LEU A 243 1.70 -0.38 -14.55
N GLY A 244 1.02 -0.03 -13.46
CA GLY A 244 1.34 -0.56 -12.14
C GLY A 244 2.78 -0.26 -11.67
N PRO A 245 3.22 -0.84 -10.54
CA PRO A 245 4.51 -0.52 -9.92
C PRO A 245 5.69 -0.96 -10.78
N ARG A 246 5.60 -2.17 -11.35
CA ARG A 246 6.64 -2.73 -12.22
C ARG A 246 6.79 -1.92 -13.51
N GLY A 247 5.67 -1.52 -14.13
CA GLY A 247 5.69 -0.66 -15.32
C GLY A 247 6.29 0.72 -15.03
N VAL A 248 5.98 1.30 -13.87
CA VAL A 248 6.60 2.55 -13.40
C VAL A 248 8.12 2.40 -13.25
N LEU A 249 8.60 1.34 -12.63
CA LEU A 249 10.04 1.05 -12.51
C LEU A 249 10.70 0.94 -13.89
N THR A 250 10.09 0.18 -14.81
CA THR A 250 10.59 0.01 -16.18
C THR A 250 10.69 1.35 -16.92
N ARG A 251 9.65 2.21 -16.85
CA ARG A 251 9.70 3.53 -17.48
C ARG A 251 10.70 4.47 -16.81
N PHE A 252 10.81 4.41 -15.48
CA PHE A 252 11.79 5.18 -14.73
C PHE A 252 13.23 4.82 -15.14
N LEU A 253 13.52 3.52 -15.34
CA LEU A 253 14.80 3.04 -15.86
C LEU A 253 15.07 3.53 -17.29
N ARG A 254 14.07 3.60 -18.17
CA ARG A 254 14.25 4.14 -19.53
C ARG A 254 14.53 5.64 -19.53
N GLY A 255 13.98 6.37 -18.57
CA GLY A 255 14.25 7.81 -18.38
C GLY A 255 15.58 8.13 -17.69
N ARG A 256 16.43 7.14 -17.36
CA ARG A 256 17.62 7.30 -16.50
C ARG A 256 18.87 7.94 -17.11
N THR A 257 18.94 8.35 -18.36
CA THR A 257 20.19 8.95 -18.91
C THR A 257 20.15 10.44 -19.20
N ARG A 258 19.19 11.22 -18.67
CA ARG A 258 19.26 12.68 -18.76
C ARG A 258 18.90 13.35 -17.43
N SER A 259 19.84 13.30 -16.47
CA SER A 259 20.04 14.50 -15.67
C SER A 259 20.69 15.50 -16.60
N ARG A 260 20.01 16.61 -16.93
CA ARG A 260 20.74 17.77 -17.45
C ARG A 260 21.72 18.18 -16.35
N ALA A 261 22.99 18.31 -16.75
CA ALA A 261 24.00 19.03 -15.99
C ALA A 261 23.51 20.46 -15.70
#